data_AF-A0A921NBE4-F1
#
_entry.id   AF-A0A921NBE4-F1
#
_cell.length_a   1.000
_cell.length_b   1.000
_cell.length_c   1.000
_cell.angle_alpha   90.00
_cell.angle_beta   90.00
_cell.angle_gamma   90.00
#
_symmetry.space_group_name_H-M   'P 1'
#
loop_
_entity.id
_entity.type
_entity.pdbx_description
1 polymer ?
#
loop_
_entity_poly.entity_id
_entity_poly.type
_entity_poly.pdbx_seq_one_letter_code
_entity_poly.pdbx_strand_id
1 'polypeptide(L)'
;MRNERGMTLIEVVAVLVIVSIIAVALTSLQRDTTKQLKEQQNANLQLQQNAAILKRLTKEVRKDPKIDDVGLNKFKNELGLSNQDTFKINEKNPQRVDIILYQPDGSTIEAYVYKRIGDDWQ
;
A
#
# COMPACT_ATOMS: atom_id res chain seq x y z
N MET A 1 33.03 -0.41 61.64
CA MET A 1 33.62 0.38 60.54
C MET A 1 33.08 -0.18 59.24
N ARG A 2 32.38 0.64 58.45
CA ARG A 2 31.59 0.23 57.28
C ARG A 2 32.51 0.36 56.06
N ASN A 3 32.87 -0.76 55.42
CA ASN A 3 33.73 -0.75 54.24
C ASN A 3 32.98 -0.07 53.08
N GLU A 4 33.29 1.19 52.80
CA GLU A 4 32.90 1.82 51.55
C GLU A 4 33.87 1.34 50.46
N ARG A 5 33.49 0.27 49.75
CA ARG A 5 34.22 -0.20 48.59
C ARG A 5 34.04 0.83 47.47
N GLY A 6 35.08 1.61 47.21
CA GLY A 6 35.14 2.53 46.07
C GLY A 6 35.08 1.77 44.75
N MET A 7 34.42 2.38 43.76
CA MET A 7 34.30 1.83 42.40
C MET A 7 35.69 1.79 41.75
N THR A 8 36.10 0.63 41.24
CA THR A 8 37.41 0.49 40.59
C THR A 8 37.34 0.86 39.12
N LEU A 9 38.44 1.37 38.57
CA LEU A 9 38.50 1.85 37.18
C LEU A 9 38.23 0.72 36.16
N ILE A 10 38.66 -0.50 36.49
CA ILE A 10 38.42 -1.71 35.69
C ILE A 10 36.93 -2.05 35.62
N GLU A 11 36.23 -1.91 36.74
CA GLU A 11 34.80 -2.18 36.84
C GLU A 11 33.98 -1.18 36.01
N VAL A 12 34.36 0.10 36.01
CA VAL A 12 33.75 1.12 35.13
C VAL A 12 33.96 0.78 33.66
N VAL A 13 35.17 0.39 33.27
CA VAL A 13 35.49 0.02 31.88
C VAL A 13 34.69 -1.22 31.45
N ALA A 14 34.58 -2.23 32.31
CA ALA A 14 33.79 -3.42 32.02
C ALA A 14 32.31 -3.08 31.77
N VAL A 15 31.72 -2.21 32.60
CA VAL A 15 30.34 -1.74 32.42
C VAL A 15 30.19 -0.96 31.11
N LEU A 16 31.12 -0.07 30.77
CA LEU A 16 31.08 0.70 29.52
C LEU A 16 31.13 -0.18 28.28
N VAL A 17 31.95 -1.24 28.30
CA VAL A 17 32.01 -2.22 27.21
C VAL A 17 30.65 -2.91 27.03
N ILE A 18 30.05 -3.39 28.12
CA ILE A 18 28.74 -4.06 28.06
C ILE A 18 27.66 -3.11 27.55
N VAL A 19 27.61 -1.88 28.06
CA VAL A 19 26.65 -0.86 27.63
C VAL A 19 26.81 -0.53 26.16
N SER A 20 28.05 -0.44 25.65
CA SER A 20 28.29 -0.16 24.23
C SER A 20 27.74 -1.26 23.31
N ILE A 21 27.90 -2.53 23.69
CA ILE A 21 27.37 -3.67 22.92
C ILE A 21 25.84 -3.63 22.90
N ILE A 22 25.22 -3.39 24.05
CA ILE A 22 23.75 -3.27 24.17
C ILE A 22 23.24 -2.09 23.33
N ALA A 23 23.91 -0.94 23.39
CA ALA A 23 23.51 0.24 22.64
C ALA A 23 23.57 0.00 21.12
N VAL A 24 24.60 -0.68 20.62
CA VAL A 24 24.70 -1.05 19.20
C VAL A 24 23.57 -2.00 18.80
N ALA A 25 23.28 -3.01 19.61
CA ALA A 25 22.18 -3.94 19.34
C ALA A 25 20.83 -3.20 19.28
N LEU A 26 20.52 -2.34 20.26
CA LEU A 26 19.27 -1.58 20.30
C LEU A 26 19.12 -0.62 19.11
N THR A 27 20.20 0.07 18.74
CA THR A 27 20.16 1.01 17.60
C THR A 27 19.98 0.29 16.27
N SER A 28 20.55 -0.91 16.10
CA SER A 28 20.33 -1.73 14.89
C SER A 28 18.85 -2.14 14.77
N LEU A 29 18.26 -2.66 15.84
CA LEU A 29 16.85 -3.06 15.89
C LEU A 29 15.92 -1.87 15.63
N GLN A 30 16.23 -0.71 16.22
CA GLN A 30 15.43 0.50 16.00
C GLN A 30 15.46 0.95 14.54
N ARG A 31 16.62 0.91 13.89
CA ARG A 31 16.76 1.26 12.47
C ARG A 31 15.95 0.33 11.57
N ASP A 32 16.06 -0.97 11.79
CA ASP A 32 15.33 -1.96 10.99
C ASP A 32 13.81 -1.85 11.18
N THR A 33 13.37 -1.68 12.43
CA THR A 33 11.95 -1.48 12.75
C THR A 33 11.41 -0.20 12.10
N THR A 34 12.17 0.90 12.16
CA THR A 34 11.75 2.18 11.55
C THR A 34 11.65 2.06 10.04
N LYS A 35 12.58 1.35 9.41
CA LYS A 35 12.58 1.10 7.98
C LYS A 35 11.36 0.28 7.57
N GLN A 36 11.11 -0.84 8.25
CA GLN A 36 9.95 -1.70 7.99
C GLN A 36 8.64 -0.96 8.20
N LEU A 37 8.53 -0.15 9.26
CA LEU A 37 7.32 0.64 9.54
C LEU A 37 7.05 1.63 8.40
N LYS A 38 8.08 2.32 7.92
CA LYS A 38 7.94 3.28 6.82
C LYS A 38 7.53 2.59 5.51
N GLU A 39 8.11 1.44 5.22
CA GLU A 39 7.76 0.62 4.06
C GLU A 39 6.30 0.15 4.14
N GLN A 40 5.86 -0.35 5.30
CA GLN A 40 4.47 -0.77 5.52
C GLN A 40 3.48 0.39 5.45
N GLN A 41 3.83 1.56 5.98
CA GLN A 41 2.97 2.76 5.89
C GLN A 41 2.77 3.17 4.44
N ASN A 42 3.84 3.17 3.64
CA ASN A 42 3.75 3.49 2.21
C ASN A 42 2.91 2.47 1.46
N ALA A 43 3.12 1.17 1.70
CA ALA A 43 2.34 0.10 1.08
C ALA A 43 0.85 0.21 1.44
N ASN A 44 0.52 0.45 2.71
CA ASN A 44 -0.85 0.62 3.17
C ASN A 44 -1.53 1.84 2.53
N LEU A 45 -0.80 2.95 2.39
CA LEU A 45 -1.32 4.16 1.76
C LEU A 45 -1.64 3.91 0.27
N GLN A 46 -0.76 3.21 -0.44
CA GLN A 46 -1.00 2.80 -1.83
C GLN A 46 -2.23 1.88 -1.94
N LEU A 47 -2.34 0.88 -1.07
CA LEU A 47 -3.51 -0.01 -1.03
C LEU A 47 -4.82 0.76 -0.80
N GLN A 48 -4.82 1.73 0.11
CA GLN A 48 -5.99 2.57 0.37
C GLN A 48 -6.37 3.42 -0.84
N GLN A 49 -5.39 4.00 -1.54
CA GLN A 49 -5.62 4.76 -2.77
C GLN A 49 -6.21 3.88 -3.88
N ASN A 50 -5.62 2.71 -4.11
CA ASN A 50 -6.10 1.74 -5.09
C ASN A 50 -7.53 1.28 -4.77
N ALA A 51 -7.82 0.96 -3.50
CA ALA A 51 -9.17 0.59 -3.06
C ALA A 51 -10.18 1.73 -3.29
N ALA A 52 -9.79 2.99 -3.07
CA ALA A 52 -10.65 4.14 -3.32
C ALA A 52 -10.94 4.30 -4.82
N ILE A 53 -9.94 4.14 -5.68
CA ILE A 53 -10.09 4.16 -7.16
C ILE A 53 -11.05 3.06 -7.59
N LEU A 54 -10.80 1.81 -7.17
CA LEU A 54 -11.64 0.66 -7.52
C LEU A 54 -13.08 0.83 -7.04
N LYS A 55 -13.29 1.37 -5.84
CA LYS A 55 -14.63 1.66 -5.31
C LYS A 55 -15.37 2.70 -6.13
N ARG A 56 -14.69 3.78 -6.54
CA ARG A 56 -15.29 4.83 -7.38
C ARG A 56 -15.61 4.30 -8.77
N LEU A 57 -14.69 3.56 -9.38
CA LEU A 57 -14.90 2.93 -10.68
C LEU A 57 -16.05 1.93 -10.64
N THR A 58 -16.10 1.09 -9.62
CA THR A 58 -17.19 0.13 -9.43
C THR A 58 -18.54 0.85 -9.34
N LYS A 59 -18.59 1.97 -8.61
CA LYS A 59 -19.80 2.77 -8.49
C LYS A 59 -20.19 3.38 -9.85
N GLU A 60 -19.24 3.89 -10.62
CA GLU A 60 -19.51 4.51 -11.91
C GLU A 60 -20.00 3.48 -12.93
N VAL A 61 -19.31 2.35 -13.06
CA VAL A 61 -19.69 1.26 -13.97
C VAL A 61 -21.06 0.66 -13.64
N ARG A 62 -21.45 0.62 -12.35
CA ARG A 62 -22.78 0.17 -11.94
C ARG A 62 -23.87 1.22 -12.11
N LYS A 63 -23.51 2.51 -12.06
CA LYS A 63 -24.45 3.62 -12.19
C LYS A 63 -24.86 3.84 -13.65
N ASP A 64 -23.92 3.67 -14.58
CA ASP A 64 -24.18 3.80 -16.01
C ASP A 64 -23.99 2.44 -16.73
N PRO A 65 -25.09 1.68 -16.95
CA PRO A 65 -25.05 0.42 -17.69
C PRO A 65 -24.58 0.56 -19.14
N LYS A 66 -24.64 1.77 -19.70
CA LYS A 66 -24.29 2.04 -21.11
C LYS A 66 -22.91 2.67 -21.25
N ILE A 67 -22.13 2.75 -20.18
CA ILE A 67 -20.77 3.27 -20.23
C ILE A 67 -19.95 2.53 -21.30
N ASP A 68 -19.33 3.29 -22.19
CA ASP A 68 -18.47 2.83 -23.27
C ASP A 68 -16.99 3.10 -22.94
N ASP A 69 -16.08 2.65 -23.80
CA ASP A 69 -14.64 2.85 -23.58
C ASP A 69 -14.25 4.34 -23.56
N VAL A 70 -15.00 5.21 -24.23
CA VAL A 70 -14.78 6.66 -24.22
C VAL A 70 -15.13 7.23 -22.85
N GLY A 71 -16.27 6.86 -22.28
CA GLY A 71 -16.69 7.23 -20.93
C GLY A 71 -15.73 6.71 -19.85
N LEU A 72 -15.26 5.47 -19.99
CA LEU A 72 -14.24 4.89 -19.09
C LEU A 72 -12.92 5.67 -19.15
N ASN A 73 -12.46 6.04 -20.35
CA ASN A 73 -11.24 6.83 -20.50
C ASN A 73 -11.39 8.26 -19.96
N LYS A 74 -12.58 8.87 -20.10
CA LYS A 74 -12.86 10.16 -19.47
C LYS A 74 -12.79 10.05 -17.95
N PHE A 75 -13.42 9.03 -17.37
CA PHE A 75 -13.40 8.78 -15.94
C PHE A 75 -11.98 8.49 -15.42
N LYS A 76 -11.17 7.74 -16.18
CA LYS A 76 -9.74 7.54 -15.91
C LYS A 76 -8.99 8.88 -15.79
N ASN A 77 -9.23 9.80 -16.73
CA ASN A 77 -8.61 11.12 -16.72
C ASN A 77 -9.10 11.98 -15.53
N GLU A 78 -10.37 11.91 -15.17
CA GLU A 78 -10.93 12.58 -13.99
C GLU A 78 -10.33 12.09 -12.68
N LEU A 79 -9.95 10.81 -12.62
CA LEU A 79 -9.24 10.23 -11.48
C LEU A 79 -7.72 10.55 -11.48
N GLY A 80 -7.21 11.22 -12.52
CA GLY A 80 -5.79 11.56 -12.64
C GLY A 80 -4.87 10.34 -12.77
N LEU A 81 -5.40 9.26 -13.34
CA LEU A 81 -4.68 7.99 -13.46
C LEU A 81 -3.62 8.03 -14.57
N SER A 82 -2.62 7.16 -14.44
CA SER A 82 -1.51 7.08 -15.38
C SER A 82 -1.98 6.65 -16.77
N ASN A 83 -1.27 7.08 -17.81
CA ASN A 83 -1.52 6.60 -19.16
C ASN A 83 -1.35 5.08 -19.29
N GLN A 84 -0.54 4.47 -18.42
CA GLN A 84 -0.35 3.02 -18.37
C GLN A 84 -1.59 2.29 -17.84
N ASP A 85 -2.39 2.91 -16.94
CA ASP A 85 -3.59 2.28 -16.38
C ASP A 85 -4.63 2.04 -17.46
N THR A 86 -5.29 0.88 -17.44
CA THR A 86 -6.28 0.53 -18.47
C THR A 86 -7.60 0.16 -17.87
N PHE A 87 -8.66 0.83 -18.34
CA PHE A 87 -10.05 0.43 -18.16
C PHE A 87 -10.59 0.05 -19.53
N LYS A 88 -10.98 -1.20 -19.72
CA LYS A 88 -11.48 -1.70 -21.01
C LYS A 88 -12.68 -2.59 -20.81
N ILE A 89 -13.66 -2.45 -21.69
CA ILE A 89 -14.76 -3.42 -21.75
C ILE A 89 -14.20 -4.74 -22.31
N ASN A 90 -14.56 -5.85 -21.67
CA ASN A 90 -14.11 -7.16 -22.09
C ASN A 90 -14.77 -7.55 -23.42
N GLU A 91 -13.96 -7.89 -24.42
CA GLU A 91 -14.44 -8.25 -25.77
C GLU A 91 -15.34 -9.48 -25.77
N LYS A 92 -15.10 -10.44 -24.88
CA LYS A 92 -15.88 -11.68 -24.77
C LYS A 92 -17.14 -11.50 -23.92
N ASN A 93 -17.14 -10.53 -23.01
CA ASN A 93 -18.28 -10.22 -22.16
C ASN A 93 -18.44 -8.69 -22.01
N PRO A 94 -19.29 -8.04 -22.83
CA PRO A 94 -19.49 -6.60 -22.81
C PRO A 94 -20.03 -6.03 -21.48
N GLN A 95 -20.53 -6.90 -20.61
CA GLN A 95 -20.98 -6.54 -19.26
C GLN A 95 -19.83 -6.45 -18.26
N ARG A 96 -18.63 -6.93 -18.60
CA ARG A 96 -17.45 -6.90 -17.75
C ARG A 96 -16.52 -5.76 -18.19
N VAL A 97 -16.06 -5.00 -17.21
CA VAL A 97 -14.98 -4.01 -17.37
C VAL A 97 -13.74 -4.55 -16.67
N ASP A 98 -12.67 -4.72 -17.43
CA ASP A 98 -11.35 -5.11 -16.94
C ASP A 98 -10.55 -3.87 -16.55
N ILE A 99 -9.84 -4.00 -15.44
CA ILE A 99 -9.15 -2.92 -14.76
C ILE A 99 -7.72 -3.37 -14.50
N ILE A 100 -6.75 -2.60 -15.00
CA ILE A 100 -5.34 -2.82 -14.74
C ILE A 100 -4.76 -1.51 -14.22
N LEU A 101 -4.27 -1.52 -12.98
CA LEU A 101 -3.61 -0.39 -12.35
C LEU A 101 -2.12 -0.69 -12.18
N TYR A 102 -1.26 0.15 -12.75
CA TYR A 102 0.20 0.02 -12.66
C TYR A 102 0.70 0.70 -11.40
N GLN A 103 1.46 -0.04 -10.60
CA GLN A 103 2.06 0.46 -9.37
C GLN A 103 3.46 1.02 -9.65
N PRO A 104 3.94 1.98 -8.82
CA PRO A 104 5.28 2.55 -8.98
C PRO A 104 6.43 1.53 -8.83
N ASP A 105 6.18 0.40 -8.18
CA ASP A 105 7.15 -0.69 -8.01
C ASP A 105 7.21 -1.65 -9.22
N GLY A 106 6.42 -1.37 -10.27
CA GLY A 106 6.34 -2.19 -11.49
C GLY A 106 5.34 -3.34 -11.41
N SER A 107 4.68 -3.54 -10.27
CA SER A 107 3.59 -4.51 -10.15
C SER A 107 2.28 -3.98 -10.75
N THR A 108 1.34 -4.89 -11.01
CA THR A 108 -0.01 -4.53 -11.50
C THR A 108 -1.08 -5.04 -10.53
N ILE A 109 -2.14 -4.25 -10.39
CA ILE A 109 -3.38 -4.69 -9.75
C ILE A 109 -4.40 -4.93 -10.84
N GLU A 110 -4.82 -6.18 -10.97
CA GLU A 110 -5.86 -6.59 -11.89
C GLU A 110 -7.18 -6.77 -11.14
N ALA A 111 -8.24 -6.16 -11.66
CA ALA A 111 -9.58 -6.28 -11.13
C ALA A 111 -10.59 -6.31 -12.27
N TYR A 112 -11.81 -6.71 -11.96
CA TYR A 112 -12.92 -6.60 -12.89
C TYR A 112 -14.18 -6.16 -12.16
N VAL A 113 -15.07 -5.49 -12.88
CA VAL A 113 -16.39 -5.13 -12.40
C VAL A 113 -17.43 -5.41 -13.47
N TYR A 114 -18.59 -5.91 -13.04
CA TYR A 114 -19.75 -6.07 -13.90
C TYR A 114 -20.61 -4.81 -13.92
N LYS A 115 -21.02 -4.40 -15.12
CA LYS A 115 -22.09 -3.43 -15.36
C LYS A 115 -23.39 -3.93 -14.74
N ARG A 116 -24.25 -3.00 -14.34
CA ARG A 116 -25.57 -3.35 -13.81
C ARG A 116 -26.48 -3.79 -14.95
N ILE A 117 -26.98 -5.03 -14.89
CA ILE A 117 -27.92 -5.58 -15.87
C ILE A 117 -29.31 -5.56 -15.24
N GLY A 118 -30.14 -4.56 -15.57
CA GLY A 118 -31.54 -4.49 -15.13
C GLY A 118 -31.75 -4.48 -13.61
N ASP A 119 -33.02 -4.44 -13.20
CA ASP A 119 -33.45 -4.66 -11.80
C ASP A 119 -33.74 -6.15 -11.51
N ASP A 120 -33.24 -7.06 -12.35
CA ASP A 120 -33.55 -8.49 -12.24
C ASP A 120 -32.52 -9.21 -11.36
N TRP A 121 -32.75 -9.13 -10.06
CA TRP A 121 -32.58 -10.28 -9.19
C TRP A 121 -33.90 -11.07 -9.24
N GLN A 122 -33.99 -12.07 -10.12
CA GLN A 122 -34.89 -13.21 -9.90
C GLN A 122 -34.09 -14.34 -9.27
#